data_AF-A0A5J9UU06-F1
#
_entry.id   AF-A0A5J9UU06-F1
#
_cell.length_a   1.000
_cell.length_b   1.000
_cell.length_c   1.000
_cell.angle_alpha   90.00
_cell.angle_beta   90.00
_cell.angle_gamma   90.00
#
_symmetry.space_group_name_H-M   'P 1'
#
loop_
_entity.id
_entity.type
_entity.pdbx_description
1 polymer ?
#
loop_
_entity_poly.entity_id
_entity_poly.type
_entity_poly.pdbx_seq_one_letter_code
_entity_poly.pdbx_strand_id
1 'polypeptide(L)'
;MGLRVAPFFVALVLLAVGWDTAHAATTQNKHVGGFIYCIELMDSYATLLFAKIMEIKPKEFCKQYGLCRDIAFFSNVRTGSTCVFCRHLLDKIMSKLKDPDAEFEIIQILLKECSKIEGHVQQCKRLVLQYIPLILVNGEKFLEKNDVCALVQACDASPKRTVSSFLEEGILLSDA
;
A
#
# COMPACT_ATOMS: atom_id res chain seq x y z
N MET A 1 -6.22 8.69 -32.09
CA MET A 1 -6.57 9.73 -31.09
C MET A 1 -5.56 9.69 -29.95
N GLY A 2 -4.53 10.55 -30.00
CA GLY A 2 -3.53 10.67 -28.94
C GLY A 2 -4.03 11.58 -27.82
N LEU A 3 -3.92 11.11 -26.58
CA LEU A 3 -4.39 11.77 -25.36
C LEU A 3 -3.59 13.06 -25.11
N ARG A 4 -4.09 14.21 -25.59
CA ARG A 4 -3.70 15.57 -25.17
C ARG A 4 -4.24 15.90 -23.76
N VAL A 5 -4.10 15.00 -22.78
CA VAL A 5 -4.66 15.22 -21.43
C VAL A 5 -3.61 15.76 -20.45
N ALA A 6 -2.32 15.58 -20.73
CA ALA A 6 -1.22 16.12 -19.92
C ALA A 6 -1.25 17.65 -19.77
N PRO A 7 -1.49 18.49 -20.82
CA PRO A 7 -1.48 19.94 -20.62
C PRO A 7 -2.67 20.44 -19.80
N PHE A 8 -3.82 19.76 -19.87
CA PHE A 8 -5.00 20.14 -19.09
C PHE A 8 -4.85 19.84 -17.59
N PHE A 9 -4.24 18.69 -17.24
CA PHE A 9 -3.99 18.37 -15.83
C PHE A 9 -2.92 19.27 -15.21
N VAL A 10 -1.85 19.57 -15.95
CA VAL A 10 -0.80 20.50 -15.49
C VAL A 10 -1.37 21.91 -15.33
N ALA A 11 -2.19 22.38 -16.28
CA ALA A 11 -2.88 23.67 -16.16
C ALA A 11 -3.86 23.71 -14.97
N LEU A 12 -4.61 22.65 -14.73
CA LEU A 12 -5.54 22.56 -13.59
C LEU A 12 -4.80 22.59 -12.25
N VAL A 13 -3.64 21.91 -12.15
CA VAL A 13 -2.78 21.93 -10.95
C VAL A 13 -2.15 23.31 -10.75
N LEU A 14 -1.65 23.96 -11.81
CA LEU A 14 -1.10 25.31 -11.72
C LEU A 14 -2.15 26.35 -11.30
N LEU A 15 -3.40 26.20 -11.76
CA LEU A 15 -4.53 27.03 -11.34
C LEU A 15 -4.97 26.73 -9.89
N ALA A 16 -4.98 25.46 -9.47
CA ALA A 16 -5.38 25.06 -8.12
C ALA A 16 -4.36 25.44 -7.04
N VAL A 17 -3.08 25.56 -7.41
CA VAL A 17 -2.00 26.00 -6.51
C VAL A 17 -1.86 27.54 -6.49
N GLY A 18 -2.70 28.27 -7.23
CA GLY A 18 -2.74 29.73 -7.19
C GLY A 18 -1.41 30.37 -7.59
N TRP A 19 -0.75 29.83 -8.62
CA TRP A 19 0.50 30.39 -9.12
C TRP A 19 0.22 31.68 -9.91
N ASP A 20 -0.07 32.77 -9.21
CA ASP A 20 0.02 34.09 -9.80
C ASP A 20 1.48 34.35 -10.16
N THR A 21 1.75 34.58 -11.44
CA THR A 21 3.08 34.87 -12.01
C THR A 21 3.77 36.11 -11.41
N ALA A 22 3.11 36.78 -10.45
CA ALA A 22 3.60 37.95 -9.74
C ALA A 22 4.37 37.67 -8.43
N HIS A 23 4.34 36.44 -7.87
CA HIS A 23 5.02 36.16 -6.58
C HIS A 23 6.50 35.75 -6.70
N ALA A 24 7.06 35.69 -7.91
CA ALA A 24 8.48 35.34 -8.11
C ALA A 24 9.47 36.45 -7.72
N ALA A 25 9.02 37.63 -7.29
CA ALA A 25 9.88 38.81 -7.21
C ALA A 25 10.61 39.05 -5.86
N THR A 26 10.30 38.39 -4.74
CA THR A 26 10.88 38.82 -3.44
C THR A 26 11.07 37.72 -2.39
N THR A 27 12.01 36.77 -2.56
CA THR A 27 12.84 36.24 -1.43
C THR A 27 13.99 35.30 -1.88
N GLN A 28 15.23 35.68 -1.55
CA GLN A 28 16.49 34.91 -1.49
C GLN A 28 16.83 33.87 -2.60
N ASN A 29 17.61 34.35 -3.57
CA ASN A 29 18.16 33.72 -4.78
C ASN A 29 19.11 32.49 -4.62
N LYS A 30 18.97 31.65 -3.58
CA LYS A 30 19.72 30.37 -3.46
C LYS A 30 18.85 29.13 -3.24
N HIS A 31 17.62 29.27 -2.73
CA HIS A 31 16.74 28.13 -2.44
C HIS A 31 15.86 27.71 -3.63
N VAL A 32 15.65 28.61 -4.60
CA VAL A 32 14.81 28.36 -5.78
C VAL A 32 15.51 27.46 -6.80
N GLY A 33 16.83 27.59 -6.95
CA GLY A 33 17.60 26.78 -7.91
C GLY A 33 17.61 25.28 -7.59
N GLY A 34 17.70 24.91 -6.31
CA GLY A 34 17.66 23.50 -5.88
C GLY A 34 16.27 22.87 -6.01
N PHE A 35 15.21 23.66 -5.80
CA PHE A 35 13.84 23.20 -5.97
C PHE A 35 13.48 23.00 -7.45
N ILE A 36 13.86 23.94 -8.32
CA ILE A 36 13.68 23.82 -9.77
C ILE A 36 14.45 22.60 -10.31
N TYR A 37 15.70 22.42 -9.90
CA TYR A 37 16.49 21.25 -10.27
C TYR A 37 15.84 19.93 -9.83
N CYS A 38 15.25 19.88 -8.63
CA CYS A 38 14.53 18.70 -8.14
C CYS A 38 13.31 18.38 -9.00
N ILE A 39 12.52 19.39 -9.38
CA ILE A 39 11.34 19.20 -10.25
C ILE A 39 11.78 18.75 -11.65
N GLU A 40 12.75 19.40 -12.27
CA GLU A 40 13.25 19.02 -13.59
C GLU A 40 13.81 17.59 -13.60
N LEU A 41 14.54 17.23 -12.54
CA LEU A 41 15.08 15.90 -12.38
C LEU A 41 13.96 14.87 -12.19
N MET A 42 12.99 15.14 -11.32
CA MET A 42 11.83 14.28 -11.09
C MET A 42 10.97 14.12 -12.33
N ASP A 43 10.73 15.19 -13.09
CA ASP A 43 9.98 15.16 -14.34
C ASP A 43 10.71 14.37 -15.41
N SER A 44 12.05 14.47 -15.49
CA SER A 44 12.84 13.68 -16.41
C SER A 44 12.76 12.17 -16.09
N TYR A 45 12.88 11.81 -14.81
CA TYR A 45 12.76 10.42 -14.38
C TYR A 45 11.34 9.89 -14.53
N ALA A 46 10.34 10.68 -14.16
CA ALA A 46 8.93 10.32 -14.32
C ALA A 46 8.62 10.06 -15.79
N THR A 47 9.08 10.93 -16.70
CA THR A 47 8.87 10.76 -18.14
C THR A 47 9.49 9.46 -18.66
N LEU A 48 10.72 9.14 -18.24
CA LEU A 48 11.39 7.90 -18.63
C LEU A 48 10.70 6.66 -18.05
N LEU A 49 10.30 6.72 -16.78
CA LEU A 49 9.56 5.64 -16.13
C LEU A 49 8.20 5.43 -16.79
N PHE A 50 7.45 6.49 -17.08
CA PHE A 50 6.17 6.39 -17.77
C PHE A 50 6.33 5.83 -19.19
N ALA A 51 7.35 6.28 -19.94
CA ALA A 51 7.65 5.70 -21.24
C ALA A 51 7.87 4.18 -21.13
N LYS A 52 8.62 3.73 -20.12
CA LYS A 52 8.86 2.31 -19.89
C LYS A 52 7.63 1.54 -19.43
N ILE A 53 6.80 2.14 -18.58
CA ILE A 53 5.55 1.56 -18.09
C ILE A 53 4.54 1.40 -19.24
N MET A 54 4.51 2.33 -20.21
CA MET A 54 3.61 2.24 -21.36
C MET A 54 3.96 1.11 -22.34
N GLU A 55 5.22 0.64 -22.35
CA GLU A 55 5.62 -0.56 -23.10
C GLU A 55 5.07 -1.85 -22.47
N ILE A 56 4.71 -1.80 -21.18
CA ILE A 56 4.20 -2.94 -20.44
C ILE A 56 2.73 -3.15 -20.81
N LYS A 57 2.41 -4.31 -21.40
CA LYS A 57 1.02 -4.75 -21.57
C LYS A 57 0.44 -5.08 -20.20
N PRO A 58 -0.49 -4.28 -19.63
CA PRO A 58 -0.85 -4.41 -18.23
C PRO A 58 -1.38 -5.81 -17.89
N LYS A 59 -2.21 -6.40 -18.76
CA LYS A 59 -2.77 -7.75 -18.56
C LYS A 59 -1.71 -8.86 -18.58
N GLU A 60 -0.82 -8.83 -19.56
CA GLU A 60 0.22 -9.87 -19.70
C GLU A 60 1.24 -9.77 -18.57
N PHE A 61 1.68 -8.56 -18.25
CA PHE A 61 2.58 -8.31 -17.14
C PHE A 61 1.96 -8.72 -15.81
N CYS A 62 0.72 -8.31 -15.58
CA CYS A 62 -0.06 -8.68 -14.41
C CYS A 62 -0.22 -10.20 -14.26
N LYS A 63 -0.43 -10.93 -15.38
CA LYS A 63 -0.49 -12.40 -15.40
C LYS A 63 0.88 -13.05 -15.19
N GLN A 64 1.91 -12.57 -15.88
CA GLN A 64 3.27 -13.09 -15.83
C GLN A 64 3.86 -13.03 -14.42
N TYR A 65 3.57 -11.96 -13.69
CA TYR A 65 4.05 -11.76 -12.32
C TYR A 65 3.04 -12.16 -11.25
N GLY A 66 1.92 -12.78 -11.60
CA GLY A 66 0.89 -13.23 -10.64
C GLY A 66 0.26 -12.08 -9.83
N LEU A 67 0.35 -10.85 -10.32
CA LEU A 67 -0.26 -9.66 -9.74
C LEU A 67 -1.75 -9.58 -10.09
N CYS A 68 -2.12 -10.20 -11.21
CA CYS A 68 -3.51 -10.41 -11.57
C CYS A 68 -4.11 -11.40 -10.59
N ARG A 69 -5.33 -11.10 -10.19
CA ARG A 69 -6.18 -12.01 -9.45
C ARG A 69 -6.47 -13.20 -10.34
N ASP A 70 -5.58 -14.19 -10.38
CA ASP A 70 -5.98 -15.55 -10.66
C ASP A 70 -6.79 -15.99 -9.45
N ILE A 71 -8.06 -15.56 -9.39
CA ILE A 71 -9.11 -16.53 -9.67
C ILE A 71 -8.77 -17.87 -9.02
N ALA A 72 -8.17 -18.71 -9.86
CA ALA A 72 -7.81 -20.10 -9.64
C ALA A 72 -6.87 -20.42 -8.47
N PHE A 73 -5.99 -19.53 -7.98
CA PHE A 73 -5.02 -19.94 -6.95
C PHE A 73 -5.70 -20.19 -5.58
N PHE A 74 -6.70 -19.37 -5.23
CA PHE A 74 -7.55 -19.61 -4.04
C PHE A 74 -8.94 -20.14 -4.41
N SER A 75 -9.40 -19.94 -5.64
CA SER A 75 -10.72 -20.39 -6.10
C SER A 75 -10.82 -21.90 -6.30
N ASN A 76 -9.71 -22.60 -6.54
CA ASN A 76 -9.69 -24.06 -6.51
C ASN A 76 -9.52 -24.63 -5.09
N VAL A 77 -9.40 -23.77 -4.07
CA VAL A 77 -9.25 -24.15 -2.67
C VAL A 77 -10.22 -23.36 -1.78
N ARG A 78 -11.39 -22.99 -2.29
CA ARG A 78 -12.53 -22.56 -1.46
C ARG A 78 -13.23 -23.77 -0.85
N THR A 79 -12.48 -24.57 -0.13
CA THR A 79 -13.04 -25.55 0.79
C THR A 79 -13.13 -24.89 2.16
N GLY A 80 -14.14 -25.23 2.97
CA GLY A 80 -14.24 -24.74 4.35
C GLY A 80 -12.94 -24.93 5.14
N SER A 81 -12.12 -25.94 4.79
CA SER A 81 -10.82 -26.21 5.40
C SER A 81 -9.78 -25.08 5.20
N THR A 82 -9.78 -24.37 4.07
CA THR A 82 -8.81 -23.27 3.82
C THR A 82 -9.15 -22.04 4.64
N CYS A 83 -10.45 -21.75 4.79
CA CYS A 83 -10.91 -20.68 5.68
C CYS A 83 -10.51 -20.99 7.12
N VAL A 84 -10.80 -22.20 7.61
CA VAL A 84 -10.43 -22.63 8.96
C VAL A 84 -8.93 -22.56 9.19
N PHE A 85 -8.12 -23.04 8.24
CA PHE A 85 -6.66 -22.95 8.34
C PHE A 85 -6.17 -21.50 8.40
N CYS A 86 -6.69 -20.62 7.54
CA CYS A 86 -6.34 -19.21 7.55
C CYS A 86 -6.68 -18.56 8.90
N ARG A 87 -7.88 -18.81 9.42
CA ARG A 87 -8.32 -18.27 10.73
C ARG A 87 -7.36 -18.71 11.84
N HIS A 88 -7.10 -20.01 11.93
CA HIS A 88 -6.18 -20.57 12.92
C HIS A 88 -4.75 -20.01 12.78
N LEU A 89 -4.27 -19.83 11.54
CA LEU A 89 -2.97 -19.23 11.29
C LEU A 89 -2.93 -17.77 11.78
N LEU A 90 -3.94 -16.97 11.45
CA LEU A 90 -4.02 -15.58 11.90
C LEU A 90 -4.15 -15.46 13.41
N ASP A 91 -4.90 -16.35 14.06
CA ASP A 91 -5.00 -16.38 15.53
C ASP A 91 -3.62 -16.65 16.15
N LYS A 92 -2.85 -17.58 15.57
CA LYS A 92 -1.48 -17.87 16.02
C LYS A 92 -0.54 -16.69 15.77
N ILE A 93 -0.62 -16.04 14.61
CA ILE A 93 0.15 -14.83 14.31
C ILE A 93 -0.20 -13.71 15.28
N MET A 94 -1.48 -13.47 15.54
CA MET A 94 -1.95 -12.45 16.48
C MET A 94 -1.43 -12.72 17.89
N SER A 95 -1.47 -13.98 18.35
CA SER A 95 -0.92 -14.35 19.66
C SER A 95 0.58 -14.07 19.76
N LYS A 96 1.32 -14.27 18.65
CA LYS A 96 2.76 -14.01 18.60
C LYS A 96 3.11 -12.54 18.43
N LEU A 97 2.28 -11.74 17.78
CA LEU A 97 2.47 -10.29 17.70
C LEU A 97 2.28 -9.61 19.07
N LYS A 98 1.43 -10.18 19.93
CA LYS A 98 1.19 -9.71 21.31
C LYS A 98 2.22 -10.22 22.32
N ASP A 99 3.12 -11.10 21.89
CA ASP A 99 4.15 -11.73 22.71
C ASP A 99 5.43 -10.88 22.67
N PRO A 100 5.82 -10.20 23.76
CA PRO A 100 7.02 -9.35 23.78
C PRO A 100 8.30 -10.15 23.57
N ASP A 101 8.31 -11.45 23.88
CA ASP A 101 9.47 -12.31 23.65
C ASP A 101 9.66 -12.56 22.15
N ALA A 102 8.57 -12.66 21.39
CA ALA A 102 8.63 -12.81 19.94
C ALA A 102 9.20 -11.55 19.24
N GLU A 103 8.83 -10.34 19.71
CA GLU A 103 9.43 -9.10 19.22
C GLU A 103 10.95 -9.10 19.44
N PHE A 104 11.39 -9.46 20.64
CA PHE A 104 12.81 -9.53 20.96
C PHE A 104 13.55 -10.55 20.09
N GLU A 105 13.01 -11.76 19.94
CA GLU A 105 13.60 -12.81 19.08
C GLU A 105 13.75 -12.34 17.63
N ILE A 106 12.73 -11.71 17.06
CA ILE A 106 12.76 -11.18 15.68
C ILE A 106 13.86 -10.12 15.55
N ILE A 107 13.92 -9.17 16.49
CA ILE A 107 14.96 -8.13 16.49
C ILE A 107 16.36 -8.76 16.57
N GLN A 108 16.58 -9.73 17.45
CA GLN A 108 17.88 -10.40 17.59
C GLN A 108 18.31 -11.11 16.31
N ILE A 109 17.39 -11.84 15.66
CA ILE A 109 17.66 -12.50 14.39
C ILE A 109 18.07 -11.46 13.33
N LEU A 110 17.32 -10.37 13.22
CA LEU A 110 17.61 -9.32 12.23
C LEU A 110 18.92 -8.59 12.52
N LEU A 111 19.27 -8.33 13.78
CA LEU A 111 20.56 -7.74 14.17
C LEU A 111 21.74 -8.67 13.87
N LYS A 112 21.54 -9.99 14.01
CA LYS A 112 22.54 -11.00 13.63
C LYS A 112 22.77 -10.97 12.11
N GLU A 113 21.70 -10.90 11.31
CA GLU A 113 21.82 -10.79 9.86
C GLU A 113 22.44 -9.46 9.42
N CYS A 114 22.11 -8.34 10.07
CA CYS A 114 22.77 -7.06 9.82
C CYS A 114 24.28 -7.10 10.00
N SER A 115 24.80 -7.98 10.88
CA SER A 115 26.23 -8.10 11.13
C SER A 115 26.99 -8.75 9.96
N LYS A 116 26.27 -9.34 8.99
CA LYS A 116 26.83 -9.91 7.76
C LYS A 116 26.85 -8.91 6.60
N ILE A 117 26.27 -7.71 6.75
CA ILE A 117 26.18 -6.71 5.67
C ILE A 117 27.41 -5.79 5.72
N GLU A 118 28.44 -6.14 4.95
CA GLU A 118 29.65 -5.34 4.82
C GLU A 118 29.35 -3.90 4.37
N GLY A 119 30.10 -2.93 4.91
CA GLY A 119 29.93 -1.50 4.62
C GLY A 119 28.67 -0.84 5.22
N HIS A 120 27.66 -1.60 5.66
CA HIS A 120 26.36 -1.06 6.09
C HIS A 120 25.82 -1.60 7.42
N VAL A 121 26.62 -2.34 8.19
CA VAL A 121 26.20 -2.96 9.47
C VAL A 121 25.45 -1.97 10.38
N GLN A 122 25.99 -0.77 10.58
CA GLN A 122 25.40 0.20 11.51
C GLN A 122 24.11 0.83 10.98
N GLN A 123 24.03 1.11 9.67
CA GLN A 123 22.79 1.56 9.04
C GLN A 123 21.71 0.49 9.19
N CYS A 124 22.03 -0.78 8.90
CA CYS A 124 21.09 -1.90 9.03
C CYS A 124 20.56 -2.03 10.46
N LYS A 125 21.44 -2.03 11.47
CA LYS A 125 21.04 -2.14 12.88
C LYS A 125 20.12 -1.00 13.32
N ARG A 126 20.39 0.24 12.87
CA ARG A 126 19.51 1.38 13.13
C ARG A 126 18.13 1.19 12.51
N LEU A 127 18.05 0.73 11.26
CA LEU A 127 16.78 0.46 10.60
C LEU A 127 15.99 -0.62 11.33
N VAL A 128 16.64 -1.71 11.73
CA VAL A 128 16.00 -2.80 12.48
C VAL A 128 15.40 -2.28 13.79
N LEU A 129 16.20 -1.58 14.61
CA LEU A 129 15.74 -1.07 15.90
C LEU A 129 14.64 0.00 15.76
N GLN A 130 14.65 0.78 14.68
CA GLN A 130 13.67 1.84 14.45
C GLN A 130 12.35 1.32 13.87
N TYR A 131 12.42 0.43 12.88
CA TYR A 131 11.24 0.08 12.09
C TYR A 131 10.57 -1.22 12.53
N ILE A 132 11.29 -2.19 13.06
CA ILE A 132 10.68 -3.48 13.42
C ILE A 132 9.62 -3.34 14.50
N PRO A 133 9.84 -2.62 15.62
CA PRO A 133 8.79 -2.40 16.61
C PRO A 133 7.54 -1.74 16.01
N LEU A 134 7.74 -0.73 15.15
CA LEU A 134 6.64 -0.04 14.46
C LEU A 134 5.87 -0.97 13.52
N ILE A 135 6.57 -1.84 12.79
CA ILE A 135 5.97 -2.81 11.87
C ILE A 135 5.14 -3.83 12.66
N LEU A 136 5.64 -4.34 13.79
CA LEU A 136 4.92 -5.32 14.61
C LEU A 136 3.64 -4.73 15.20
N VAL A 137 3.72 -3.54 15.80
CA VAL A 137 2.55 -2.83 16.37
C VAL A 137 1.54 -2.46 15.29
N ASN A 138 1.99 -1.99 14.13
CA ASN A 138 1.09 -1.67 13.03
C ASN A 138 0.48 -2.92 12.40
N GLY A 139 1.24 -4.02 12.35
CA GLY A 139 0.78 -5.33 11.91
C GLY A 139 -0.33 -5.87 12.81
N GLU A 140 -0.15 -5.80 14.13
CA GLU A 140 -1.18 -6.17 15.12
C GLU A 140 -2.47 -5.38 14.87
N LYS A 141 -2.38 -4.05 14.83
CA LYS A 141 -3.53 -3.16 14.58
C LYS A 141 -4.20 -3.43 13.23
N PHE A 142 -3.42 -3.79 12.21
CA PHE A 142 -3.94 -4.14 10.91
C PHE A 142 -4.76 -5.44 10.98
N LEU A 143 -4.23 -6.47 11.64
CA LEU A 143 -4.93 -7.74 11.82
C LEU A 143 -6.18 -7.61 12.70
N GLU A 144 -6.21 -6.70 13.68
CA GLU A 144 -7.40 -6.46 14.50
C GLU A 144 -8.53 -5.76 13.72
N LYS A 145 -8.18 -4.90 12.76
CA LYS A 145 -9.15 -4.08 12.01
C LYS A 145 -9.63 -4.72 10.71
N ASN A 146 -8.92 -5.71 10.20
CA ASN A 146 -9.16 -6.26 8.88
C ASN A 146 -9.38 -7.77 8.95
N ASP A 147 -10.39 -8.24 8.22
CA ASP A 147 -10.53 -9.67 7.94
C ASP A 147 -9.55 -10.10 6.85
N VAL A 148 -8.32 -10.40 7.24
CA VAL A 148 -7.27 -10.80 6.29
C VAL A 148 -7.64 -12.08 5.55
N CYS A 149 -8.34 -13.02 6.18
CA CYS A 149 -8.78 -14.24 5.51
C CYS A 149 -9.81 -13.96 4.40
N ALA A 150 -10.68 -12.98 4.57
CA ALA A 150 -11.56 -12.50 3.50
C ALA A 150 -10.78 -11.71 2.42
N LEU A 151 -9.83 -10.86 2.82
CA LEU A 151 -9.00 -10.09 1.88
C LEU A 151 -8.20 -10.99 0.93
N VAL A 152 -7.62 -12.07 1.46
CA VAL A 152 -6.90 -13.07 0.67
C VAL A 152 -7.83 -14.13 0.06
N GLN A 153 -9.15 -14.01 0.26
CA GLN A 153 -10.19 -14.93 -0.24
C GLN A 153 -10.02 -16.39 0.20
N ALA A 154 -9.36 -16.62 1.33
CA ALA A 154 -9.38 -17.91 2.00
C ALA A 154 -10.76 -18.18 2.64
N CYS A 155 -11.46 -17.11 3.00
CA CYS A 155 -12.86 -17.12 3.44
C CYS A 155 -13.72 -16.26 2.50
N ASP A 156 -15.02 -16.50 2.50
CA ASP A 156 -15.97 -15.59 1.86
C ASP A 156 -15.87 -14.20 2.47
N ALA A 157 -16.25 -13.19 1.68
CA ALA A 157 -16.31 -11.81 2.17
C ALA A 157 -17.25 -11.77 3.38
N SER A 158 -16.73 -11.36 4.53
CA SER A 158 -17.55 -11.15 5.71
C SER A 158 -18.65 -10.15 5.35
N PRO A 159 -19.94 -10.47 5.55
CA PRO A 159 -20.98 -9.46 5.48
C PRO A 159 -20.64 -8.46 6.58
N LYS A 160 -20.04 -7.33 6.20
CA LYS A 160 -19.90 -6.19 7.10
C LYS A 160 -21.26 -6.02 7.76
N ARG A 161 -21.30 -5.97 9.10
CA ARG A 161 -22.40 -5.31 9.77
C ARG A 161 -22.42 -3.88 9.23
N THR A 162 -23.22 -3.68 8.19
CA THR A 162 -23.73 -2.38 7.80
C THR A 162 -24.59 -1.95 8.98
N VAL A 163 -23.97 -1.25 9.93
CA VAL A 163 -24.75 -0.39 10.82
C VAL A 163 -25.41 0.61 9.88
N SER A 164 -26.72 0.46 9.82
CA SER A 164 -27.68 1.29 9.11
C SER A 164 -27.41 2.78 9.30
N SER A 165 -27.33 3.51 8.19
CA SER A 165 -27.90 4.86 8.12
C SER A 165 -28.16 5.17 6.65
N PHE A 166 -29.39 5.58 6.36
CA PHE A 166 -29.94 5.99 5.04
C PHE A 166 -30.17 4.79 4.10
N LEU A 167 -31.39 4.30 3.85
CA LEU A 167 -32.69 4.96 3.72
C LEU A 167 -33.80 4.07 4.28
N GLU A 168 -34.54 4.57 5.27
CA GLU A 168 -35.93 4.17 5.48
C GLU A 168 -36.77 5.27 4.83
N GLU A 169 -37.34 4.99 3.66
CA GLU A 169 -38.59 5.60 3.18
C GLU A 169 -39.12 4.76 2.00
N GLY A 170 -40.20 4.02 2.25
CA GLY A 170 -41.11 3.42 1.26
C GLY A 170 -40.56 2.21 0.50
N ILE A 171 -41.25 1.08 0.37
CA ILE A 171 -42.69 0.90 0.16
C ILE A 171 -43.10 -0.47 0.70
N LEU A 172 -44.15 -0.46 1.53
CA LEU A 172 -45.06 -1.56 1.82
C LEU A 172 -45.58 -2.21 0.52
N LEU A 173 -45.58 -3.54 0.46
CA LEU A 173 -46.82 -4.33 0.41
C LEU A 173 -46.50 -5.82 0.44
N SER A 174 -47.05 -6.48 1.45
CA SER A 174 -47.13 -7.92 1.67
C SER A 174 -48.23 -8.56 0.82
N ASP A 175 -47.94 -9.78 0.36
CA ASP A 175 -48.81 -10.95 0.11
C ASP A 175 -50.33 -10.78 -0.08
N ALA A 176 -50.81 -11.21 -1.24
CA ALA A 176 -52.03 -11.97 -1.46
C ALA A 176 -51.82 -12.96 -2.62
#